data_AF-A0A842Q417-F1
#
_entry.id   AF-A0A842Q417-F1
#
_cell.length_a   1.000
_cell.length_b   1.000
_cell.length_c   1.000
_cell.angle_alpha   90.00
_cell.angle_beta   90.00
_cell.angle_gamma   90.00
#
_symmetry.space_group_name_H-M   'P 1'
#
loop_
_entity.id
_entity.type
_entity.pdbx_description
1 polymer ?
#
loop_
_entity_poly.entity_id
_entity_poly.type
_entity_poly.pdbx_seq_one_letter_code
_entity_poly.pdbx_strand_id
1 'polypeptide(L)' 'MRNSKYDKFFILTKLEQQFFQEFCDKVISLDPAIRFAGIADEDGKILAVSERKGLKPLLTPEERAQYAITAATRQYT' A
#
# COMPACT_ATOMS: atom_id res chain seq x y z
N MET A 1 -31.06 16.25 0.08
CA MET A 1 -31.49 15.15 0.99
C MET A 1 -30.43 14.06 0.91
N ARG A 2 -29.52 13.96 1.89
CA ARG A 2 -28.46 12.92 1.89
C ARG A 2 -29.11 11.57 2.19
N ASN A 3 -28.88 10.60 1.31
CA ASN A 3 -29.56 9.31 1.35
C ASN A 3 -28.81 8.39 2.33
N SER A 4 -29.46 8.07 3.46
CA SER A 4 -28.90 7.33 4.62
C SER A 4 -28.18 6.01 4.27
N LYS A 5 -28.57 5.38 3.16
CA LYS A 5 -27.95 4.14 2.68
C LYS A 5 -26.50 4.31 2.22
N TYR A 6 -26.17 5.44 1.59
CA TYR A 6 -24.80 5.71 1.11
C TYR A 6 -23.88 6.17 2.24
N ASP A 7 -24.41 6.90 3.23
CA ASP A 7 -23.64 7.28 4.42
C ASP A 7 -23.18 6.03 5.20
N LYS A 8 -24.05 5.02 5.33
CA LYS A 8 -23.70 3.77 6.02
C LYS A 8 -22.64 2.95 5.27
N PHE A 9 -22.75 2.86 3.95
CA PHE A 9 -21.77 2.19 3.09
C PHE A 9 -20.40 2.90 3.12
N PHE A 10 -20.40 4.23 3.13
CA PHE A 10 -19.19 5.03 3.24
C PHE A 10 -18.51 4.88 4.61
N ILE A 11 -19.29 4.78 5.69
CA ILE A 11 -18.73 4.54 7.04
C ILE A 11 -18.13 3.13 7.16
N LEU A 12 -18.78 2.10 6.61
CA LEU A 12 -18.28 0.72 6.62
C LEU A 12 -16.93 0.61 5.90
N THR A 13 -16.84 1.13 4.68
CA THR A 13 -15.61 1.13 3.90
C THR A 13 -14.48 1.94 4.53
N LYS A 14 -14.82 2.94 5.35
CA LYS A 14 -13.85 3.73 6.12
C LYS A 14 -13.33 2.97 7.33
N LEU A 15 -14.19 2.21 8.02
CA LEU A 15 -13.80 1.39 9.17
C LEU A 15 -12.88 0.23 8.74
N GLU A 16 -13.18 -0.40 7.61
CA GLU A 16 -12.34 -1.46 7.03
C GLU A 16 -10.94 -0.94 6.66
N GLN A 17 -10.86 0.23 6.03
CA GLN A 17 -9.58 0.87 5.73
C GLN A 17 -8.77 1.20 6.99
N GLN A 18 -9.42 1.68 8.05
CA GLN A 18 -8.75 1.92 9.32
C GLN A 18 -8.20 0.63 9.94
N PHE A 19 -8.99 -0.44 9.93
CA PHE A 19 -8.54 -1.74 10.39
C PHE A 19 -7.34 -2.27 9.59
N PHE A 20 -7.39 -2.18 8.26
CA PHE A 20 -6.28 -2.61 7.40
C PHE A 20 -5.01 -1.78 7.66
N GLN A 21 -5.14 -0.47 7.84
CA GLN A 21 -4.00 0.38 8.17
C GLN A 21 -3.38 0.01 9.52
N GLU A 22 -4.20 -0.13 10.56
CA GLU A 22 -3.71 -0.53 11.89
C GLU A 22 -3.06 -1.92 11.88
N PHE A 23 -3.57 -2.83 11.07
CA PHE A 23 -2.99 -4.16 10.90
C PHE A 23 -1.62 -4.07 10.23
N CYS A 24 -1.49 -3.34 9.12
CA CYS A 24 -0.20 -3.14 8.45
C CYS A 24 0.82 -2.46 9.37
N ASP A 25 0.40 -1.49 10.18
CA ASP A 25 1.27 -0.82 11.16
C ASP A 25 1.75 -1.78 12.25
N LYS A 26 0.86 -2.65 12.77
CA LYS A 26 1.22 -3.70 13.73
C LYS A 26 2.23 -4.67 13.13
N VAL A 27 2.00 -5.15 11.91
CA VAL A 27 2.91 -6.11 11.24
C VAL A 27 4.31 -5.52 11.09
N ILE A 28 4.44 -4.27 10.64
CA ILE A 28 5.75 -3.61 10.52
C ILE A 28 6.43 -3.41 11.87
N SER A 29 5.65 -3.23 12.94
CA SER A 29 6.20 -3.07 14.29
C SER A 29 6.73 -4.38 14.91
N LEU A 30 6.34 -5.56 14.38
CA LEU A 30 6.74 -6.85 14.94
C LEU A 30 8.23 -7.13 14.78
N ASP A 31 8.80 -6.80 13.63
CA ASP A 31 10.20 -7.08 13.34
C ASP A 31 10.81 -5.96 12.48
N PRO A 32 11.94 -5.34 12.91
CA PRO A 32 12.68 -4.37 12.12
C PRO A 32 13.08 -4.86 10.71
N ALA A 33 13.21 -6.16 10.48
CA ALA A 33 13.51 -6.74 9.17
C ALA A 33 12.37 -6.55 8.16
N ILE A 34 11.13 -6.35 8.61
CA ILE A 34 9.98 -6.09 7.75
C ILE A 34 10.07 -4.65 7.24
N ARG A 35 10.23 -4.50 5.92
CA ARG A 35 10.38 -3.18 5.26
C ARG A 35 9.03 -2.58 4.87
N PHE A 36 8.11 -3.40 4.39
CA PHE A 36 6.79 -2.97 3.94
C PHE A 36 5.77 -4.05 4.30
N ALA A 37 4.53 -3.63 4.53
CA ALA A 37 3.37 -4.51 4.69
C ALA A 37 2.19 -3.82 4.01
N GLY A 38 1.40 -4.58 3.25
CA GLY A 38 0.25 -4.05 2.55
C GLY A 38 -0.82 -5.12 2.35
N ILE A 39 -2.07 -4.66 2.26
CA ILE A 39 -3.22 -5.49 1.93
C ILE A 39 -3.72 -5.05 0.57
N ALA A 40 -3.91 -6.02 -0.33
CA ALA A 40 -4.51 -5.81 -1.64
C ALA A 40 -5.81 -6.61 -1.76
N ASP A 41 -6.74 -6.13 -2.58
CA ASP A 41 -7.91 -6.92 -2.98
C ASP A 41 -7.57 -7.94 -4.08
N GLU A 42 -8.60 -8.67 -4.54
CA GLU A 42 -8.47 -9.68 -5.58
C GLU A 42 -7.96 -9.13 -6.94
N ASP A 43 -8.23 -7.85 -7.21
CA ASP A 43 -7.78 -7.14 -8.42
C ASP A 43 -6.37 -6.56 -8.27
N GLY A 44 -5.74 -6.74 -7.09
CA GLY A 44 -4.41 -6.21 -6.79
C GLY A 44 -4.42 -4.72 -6.41
N LYS A 45 -5.57 -4.12 -6.15
CA LYS A 45 -5.65 -2.75 -5.65
C LYS A 45 -5.23 -2.71 -4.19
N ILE A 46 -4.27 -1.83 -3.88
CA ILE A 46 -3.79 -1.64 -2.51
C ILE A 46 -4.87 -0.95 -1.67
N LEU A 47 -5.31 -1.63 -0.60
CA LEU A 47 -6.30 -1.15 0.36
C LEU A 47 -5.67 -0.44 1.56
N ALA A 48 -4.49 -0.89 2.00
CA ALA A 48 -3.67 -0.23 3.00
C ALA A 48 -2.21 -0.61 2.82
N VAL A 49 -1.31 0.31 3.19
CA VAL A 49 0.13 0.07 3.16
C VAL A 49 0.78 0.77 4.34
N SER A 50 1.74 0.09 4.94
CA SER A 50 2.65 0.65 5.91
C SER A 50 4.06 0.43 5.40
N GLU A 51 4.94 1.37 5.71
CA GLU A 51 6.37 1.28 5.42
C GLU A 51 7.15 1.62 6.68
N ARG A 52 8.29 0.96 6.86
CA ARG A 52 9.16 1.24 8.00
C ARG A 52 9.73 2.66 7.90
N LYS A 53 9.50 3.46 8.95
CA LYS A 53 10.05 4.82 9.05
C LYS A 53 11.58 4.78 9.00
N GLY A 54 12.16 5.65 8.18
CA GLY A 54 13.62 5.74 7.99
C GLY A 54 14.20 4.73 7.00
N LEU A 55 13.36 4.03 6.23
CA LEU A 55 13.83 3.29 5.06
C LEU A 55 14.54 4.24 4.09
N LYS A 56 15.84 4.04 3.92
CA LYS A 56 16.58 4.65 2.83
C LYS A 56 16.30 3.84 1.55
N PRO A 57 15.68 4.43 0.52
CA PRO A 57 15.56 3.78 -0.77
C PRO A 57 16.95 3.40 -1.28
N LEU A 58 17.07 2.21 -1.87
CA LEU A 58 18.35 1.76 -2.46
C LEU A 58 18.72 2.59 -3.69
N LEU A 59 17.71 3.11 -4.38
CA LEU A 59 17.85 3.85 -5.63
C LEU A 59 17.38 5.29 -5.44
N THR A 60 18.07 6.24 -6.08
CA THR A 60 17.56 7.60 -6.23
C THR A 60 16.27 7.61 -7.07
N PRO A 61 15.48 8.69 -7.06
CA PRO A 61 14.31 8.82 -7.94
C PRO A 61 14.61 8.56 -9.41
N GLU A 62 15.75 9.04 -9.90
CA GLU A 62 16.20 8.90 -11.29
C GLU A 62 16.52 7.43 -11.61
N GLU A 63 17.30 6.78 -10.76
CA GLU A 63 17.65 5.37 -10.92
C GLU A 63 16.42 4.46 -10.87
N ARG A 64 15.45 4.79 -9.99
CA ARG A 64 14.18 4.06 -9.88
C ARG A 64 13.35 4.19 -11.16
N ALA A 65 13.30 5.38 -11.76
CA ALA A 65 12.60 5.61 -13.03
C ALA A 65 13.25 4.81 -14.16
N GLN A 66 14.57 4.85 -14.27
CA GLN A 66 15.30 4.09 -15.28
C GLN A 66 15.14 2.57 -15.09
N TYR A 67 15.14 2.10 -13.84
CA TYR A 67 14.85 0.69 -13.53
C TYR A 67 13.43 0.31 -13.93
N ALA A 68 12.43 1.14 -13.64
CA ALA A 68 11.04 0.88 -14.02
C ALA A 68 10.88 0.76 -15.54
N ILE A 69 11.52 1.66 -16.31
CA ILE A 69 11.56 1.59 -17.77
C ILE A 69 12.20 0.28 -18.22
N THR A 70 13.39 -0.03 -17.70
CA THR A 70 14.13 -1.25 -18.06
C THR A 70 13.37 -2.53 -17.70
N ALA A 71 12.70 -2.56 -16.56
CA ALA A 71 11.90 -3.70 -16.12
C ALA A 71 10.67 -3.91 -17.02
N ALA A 72 10.00 -2.83 -17.43
CA ALA A 72 8.87 -2.90 -18.35
C ALA A 72 9.30 -3.34 -19.75
N THR A 73 10.46 -2.89 -20.24
CA THR A 73 10.95 -3.25 -21.58
C THR A 73 11.61 -4.63 -21.65
N ARG A 74 12.05 -5.20 -20.52
CA ARG A 74 12.63 -6.56 -20.44
C ARG A 74 11.69 -7.67 -20.94
N GLN A 75 10.38 -7.49 -20.89
CA GLN A 75 9.43 -8.48 -21.43
C GLN A 75 9.38 -8.51 -22.96
N TYR A 76 9.93 -7.50 -23.63
CA TYR A 76 9.90 -7.37 -25.09
C TYR A 76 11.16 -7.89 -25.80
N THR A 77 12.17 -8.36 -25.06
CA THR A 77 13.40 -8.98 -25.58
C THR A 77 13.48 -10.43 -25.17
#